data_AF-A0A800BXW7-F1
#
_entry.id   AF-A0A800BXW7-F1
#
_cell.length_a   1.000
_cell.length_b   1.000
_cell.length_c   1.000
_cell.angle_alpha   90.00
_cell.angle_beta   90.00
_cell.angle_gamma   90.00
#
_symmetry.space_group_name_H-M   'P 1'
#
loop_
_entity.id
_entity.type
_entity.pdbx_description
1 polymer ?
#
loop_
_entity_poly.entity_id
_entity_poly.type
_entity_poly.pdbx_seq_one_letter_code
_entity_poly.pdbx_strand_id
1 'polypeptide(L)'
;MWFIHFFKSSIGKKWIMAGTGCCLLLFLCSHAAGNATLFHSLALFQAYADQLHSHPLIVWTFSTGLVFIFAIHGITGILLTLQNRKARGQGYKVQVRTSKNSKASSTMIYSGFFILLFVLLHTYVVSFGDHGQVGLTISYLFSSFPVILFYITAFIVLAIHLSHGFWSMLQTFGVNHPRYNTLIHFLTYAVPIFFLLIFSAIPLLFIF
;
A
#
# COMPACT_ATOMS: atom_id res chain seq x y z
N MET A 1 11.01 22.63 21.89
CA MET A 1 9.57 22.45 22.19
C MET A 1 9.26 20.97 22.30
N TRP A 2 8.55 20.56 23.36
CA TRP A 2 8.20 19.15 23.66
C TRP A 2 7.58 18.39 22.47
N PHE A 3 6.78 19.08 21.66
CA PHE A 3 6.16 18.54 20.44
C PHE A 3 7.18 17.97 19.42
N ILE A 4 8.29 18.67 19.17
CA ILE A 4 9.35 18.19 18.26
C ILE A 4 10.06 16.96 18.84
N HIS A 5 10.20 16.90 20.17
CA HIS A 5 10.80 15.73 20.83
C HIS A 5 9.88 14.51 20.77
N PHE A 6 8.56 14.70 20.84
CA PHE A 6 7.60 13.61 20.68
C PHE A 6 7.74 12.93 19.31
N PHE A 7 7.78 13.69 18.21
CA PHE A 7 7.93 13.08 16.87
C PHE A 7 9.32 12.49 16.61
N LYS A 8 10.35 12.92 17.33
CA LYS A 8 11.68 12.30 17.28
C LYS A 8 11.77 10.99 18.08
N SER A 9 10.85 10.77 19.03
CA SER A 9 10.81 9.57 19.85
C SER A 9 10.40 8.31 19.06
N SER A 10 10.65 7.13 19.64
CA SER A 10 10.21 5.86 19.05
C SER A 10 8.68 5.72 19.02
N ILE A 11 7.96 6.32 19.99
CA ILE A 11 6.50 6.28 20.04
C ILE A 11 5.87 7.19 18.99
N GLY A 12 6.39 8.42 18.83
CA GLY A 12 5.89 9.37 17.83
C GLY A 12 6.06 8.84 16.40
N LYS A 13 7.17 8.18 16.10
CA LYS A 13 7.39 7.53 14.79
C LYS A 13 6.41 6.39 14.51
N LYS A 14 6.02 5.61 15.52
CA LYS A 14 4.98 4.58 15.37
C LYS A 14 3.63 5.20 15.05
N TRP A 15 3.26 6.29 15.72
CA TRP A 15 2.04 7.05 15.42
C TRP A 15 2.06 7.62 13.99
N ILE A 16 3.17 8.21 13.54
CA ILE A 16 3.33 8.64 12.15
C ILE A 16 3.17 7.46 11.18
N MET A 17 3.83 6.33 11.46
CA MET A 17 3.76 5.13 10.64
C MET A 17 2.33 4.59 10.51
N ALA A 18 1.60 4.51 11.63
CA ALA A 18 0.21 4.06 11.65
C ALA A 18 -0.72 5.06 10.95
N GLY A 19 -0.57 6.36 11.20
CA GLY A 19 -1.35 7.42 10.56
C GLY A 19 -1.18 7.44 9.05
N THR A 20 0.07 7.46 8.56
CA THR A 20 0.34 7.41 7.12
C THR A 20 -0.13 6.11 6.48
N GLY A 21 0.05 4.96 7.14
CA GLY A 21 -0.46 3.67 6.66
C GLY A 21 -1.98 3.65 6.55
N CYS A 22 -2.69 4.29 7.49
CA CYS A 22 -4.14 4.46 7.43
C CYS A 22 -4.56 5.28 6.21
N CYS A 23 -3.92 6.44 5.97
CA CYS A 23 -4.19 7.26 4.80
C CYS A 23 -3.94 6.51 3.47
N LEU A 24 -2.85 5.74 3.39
CA LEU A 24 -2.53 4.94 2.20
C LEU A 24 -3.54 3.80 1.99
N LEU A 25 -4.05 3.19 3.06
CA LEU A 25 -5.13 2.20 2.96
C LEU A 25 -6.44 2.84 2.46
N LEU A 26 -6.80 4.02 2.96
CA LEU A 26 -7.98 4.75 2.47
C LEU A 26 -7.85 5.11 0.99
N PHE A 27 -6.66 5.56 0.57
CA PHE A 27 -6.36 5.76 -0.84
C PHE A 27 -6.51 4.46 -1.64
N LEU A 28 -6.00 3.33 -1.13
CA LEU A 28 -6.10 2.04 -1.79
C LEU A 28 -7.58 1.63 -1.99
N CYS A 29 -8.46 1.92 -1.03
CA CYS A 29 -9.91 1.73 -1.17
C CYS A 29 -10.48 2.57 -2.32
N SER A 30 -10.21 3.89 -2.34
CA SER A 30 -10.70 4.76 -3.42
C SER A 30 -10.11 4.39 -4.79
N HIS A 31 -8.85 3.96 -4.80
CA HIS A 31 -8.16 3.52 -6.01
C HIS A 31 -8.80 2.24 -6.54
N ALA A 32 -9.07 1.25 -5.69
CA ALA A 32 -9.79 0.04 -6.07
C ALA A 32 -11.21 0.34 -6.58
N ALA A 33 -11.92 1.29 -5.97
CA ALA A 33 -13.26 1.70 -6.40
C ALA A 33 -13.25 2.32 -7.81
N GLY A 34 -12.31 3.23 -8.11
CA GLY A 34 -12.14 3.79 -9.45
C GLY A 34 -11.75 2.72 -10.48
N ASN A 35 -10.81 1.84 -10.12
CA ASN A 35 -10.38 0.74 -10.99
C ASN A 35 -11.49 -0.29 -11.24
N ALA A 36 -12.44 -0.47 -10.31
CA ALA A 36 -13.54 -1.42 -10.48
C ALA A 36 -14.45 -1.08 -11.68
N THR A 37 -14.41 0.16 -12.19
CA THR A 37 -15.09 0.52 -13.43
C THR A 37 -14.56 -0.25 -14.66
N LEU A 38 -13.32 -0.73 -14.62
CA LEU A 38 -12.73 -1.58 -15.68
C LEU A 38 -13.44 -2.94 -15.82
N PHE A 39 -14.08 -3.45 -14.75
CA PHE A 39 -14.87 -4.68 -14.84
C PHE A 39 -16.13 -4.52 -15.69
N HIS A 40 -16.57 -3.28 -15.94
CA HIS A 40 -17.75 -2.99 -16.74
C HIS A 40 -17.36 -2.69 -18.19
N SER A 41 -16.48 -1.70 -18.40
CA SER A 41 -15.93 -1.41 -19.73
C SER A 41 -14.75 -0.44 -19.67
N LEU A 42 -13.90 -0.48 -20.69
CA LEU A 42 -12.85 0.53 -20.94
C LEU A 42 -13.41 1.95 -21.06
N ALA A 43 -14.57 2.10 -21.70
CA ALA A 43 -15.23 3.40 -21.88
C ALA A 43 -15.70 4.00 -20.55
N LEU A 44 -16.27 3.19 -19.65
CA LEU A 44 -16.67 3.65 -18.31
C LEU A 44 -15.46 4.11 -17.49
N PHE A 45 -14.36 3.35 -17.54
CA PHE A 45 -13.11 3.73 -16.87
C PHE A 45 -12.54 5.04 -17.43
N GLN A 46 -12.51 5.20 -18.76
CA GLN A 46 -12.03 6.43 -19.39
C GLN A 46 -12.91 7.63 -19.00
N ALA A 47 -14.24 7.49 -19.05
CA ALA A 47 -15.16 8.56 -18.63
C ALA A 47 -14.97 8.94 -17.15
N TYR A 48 -14.72 7.96 -16.27
CA TYR A 48 -14.37 8.21 -14.88
C TYR A 48 -13.05 8.98 -14.75
N ALA A 49 -12.01 8.59 -15.49
CA ALA A 49 -10.71 9.26 -15.49
C ALA A 49 -10.84 10.71 -16.00
N ASP A 50 -11.59 10.93 -17.07
CA ASP A 50 -11.86 12.26 -17.64
C ASP A 50 -12.60 13.16 -16.65
N GLN A 51 -13.63 12.62 -15.97
CA GLN A 51 -14.37 13.35 -14.94
C GLN A 51 -13.51 13.68 -13.71
N LEU A 52 -12.57 12.80 -13.34
CA LEU A 52 -11.64 13.10 -12.25
C LEU A 52 -10.67 14.22 -12.67
N HIS A 53 -10.13 14.15 -13.89
CA HIS A 53 -9.20 15.13 -14.43
C HIS A 53 -9.85 16.48 -14.80
N SER A 54 -11.17 16.55 -14.94
CA SER A 54 -11.89 17.83 -15.09
C SER A 54 -11.83 18.70 -13.83
N HIS A 55 -11.36 18.16 -12.70
CA HIS A 55 -11.15 18.89 -11.45
C HIS A 55 -9.64 18.97 -11.08
N PRO A 56 -8.83 19.77 -11.82
CA PRO A 56 -7.38 19.74 -11.73
C PRO A 56 -6.84 20.11 -10.34
N LEU A 57 -7.51 21.01 -9.62
CA LEU A 57 -7.11 21.38 -8.24
C LEU A 57 -7.24 20.20 -7.26
N ILE A 58 -8.29 19.39 -7.41
CA ILE A 58 -8.51 18.20 -6.58
C ILE A 58 -7.42 17.18 -6.89
N VAL A 59 -7.20 16.88 -8.18
CA VAL A 59 -6.21 15.91 -8.63
C VAL A 59 -4.80 16.30 -8.17
N TRP A 60 -4.43 17.57 -8.33
CA TRP A 60 -3.13 18.08 -7.89
C TRP A 60 -2.96 17.94 -6.37
N THR A 61 -3.95 18.36 -5.59
CA THR A 61 -3.90 18.30 -4.12
C THR A 61 -3.75 16.86 -3.62
N PHE A 62 -4.57 15.94 -4.12
CA PHE A 62 -4.51 14.54 -3.71
C PHE A 62 -3.22 13.86 -4.21
N SER A 63 -2.80 14.12 -5.46
CA SER A 63 -1.58 13.53 -6.02
C SER A 63 -0.34 13.97 -5.25
N THR A 64 -0.17 15.28 -5.04
CA THR A 64 0.96 15.81 -4.26
C THR A 64 0.90 15.37 -2.81
N GLY A 65 -0.29 15.39 -2.19
CA GLY A 65 -0.48 14.92 -0.82
C GLY A 65 -0.11 13.44 -0.64
N LEU A 66 -0.48 12.58 -1.59
CA LEU A 66 -0.14 11.16 -1.57
C LEU A 66 1.37 10.92 -1.71
N VAL A 67 2.07 11.68 -2.56
CA VAL A 67 3.53 11.61 -2.66
C VAL A 67 4.17 11.93 -1.31
N PHE A 68 3.72 12.97 -0.62
CA PHE A 68 4.23 13.31 0.72
C PHE A 68 3.92 12.22 1.75
N ILE A 69 2.68 11.71 1.80
CA ILE A 69 2.28 10.65 2.73
C ILE A 69 3.12 9.39 2.48
N PHE A 70 3.30 9.00 1.22
CA PHE A 70 4.09 7.83 0.84
C PHE A 70 5.57 8.00 1.21
N ALA A 71 6.14 9.18 0.96
CA ALA A 71 7.52 9.50 1.36
C ALA A 71 7.70 9.45 2.89
N ILE A 72 6.80 10.09 3.65
CA ILE A 72 6.83 10.07 5.12
C ILE A 72 6.71 8.63 5.63
N HIS A 73 5.80 7.83 5.06
CA HIS A 73 5.63 6.43 5.39
C HIS A 73 6.91 5.61 5.17
N GLY A 74 7.49 5.71 3.98
CA GLY A 74 8.73 5.01 3.61
C GLY A 74 9.92 5.42 4.48
N ILE A 75 10.15 6.73 4.64
CA ILE A 75 11.25 7.26 5.46
C ILE A 75 11.09 6.83 6.91
N THR A 76 9.88 6.95 7.48
CA THR A 76 9.62 6.55 8.87
C THR A 76 9.82 5.04 9.06
N GLY A 77 9.38 4.22 8.10
CA GLY A 77 9.60 2.77 8.09
C GLY A 77 11.09 2.39 8.05
N ILE A 78 11.88 3.07 7.23
CA ILE A 78 13.35 2.89 7.18
C ILE A 78 13.98 3.29 8.51
N LEU A 79 13.63 4.47 9.04
CA LEU A 79 14.16 4.97 10.32
C LEU A 79 13.85 4.04 11.48
N LEU A 80 12.63 3.51 11.56
CA LEU A 80 12.22 2.51 12.57
C LEU A 80 13.00 1.20 12.38
N THR A 81 13.19 0.74 11.15
CA THR A 81 13.96 -0.48 10.86
C THR A 81 15.42 -0.32 11.30
N LEU A 82 16.06 0.81 11.00
CA LEU A 82 17.43 1.11 11.42
C LEU A 82 17.55 1.23 12.94
N GLN A 83 16.59 1.89 13.61
CA GLN A 83 16.55 1.98 15.07
C GLN A 83 16.41 0.61 15.73
N ASN A 84 15.50 -0.24 15.23
CA ASN A 84 15.32 -1.60 15.73
C ASN A 84 16.57 -2.46 15.52
N ARG A 85 17.25 -2.32 14.36
CA ARG A 85 18.51 -3.02 14.07
C ARG A 85 19.64 -2.56 15.00
N LYS A 86 19.75 -1.26 15.27
CA LYS A 86 20.78 -0.70 16.18
C LYS A 86 20.53 -1.13 17.63
N ALA A 87 19.28 -1.09 18.10
CA ALA A 87 18.92 -1.51 19.45
C ALA A 87 19.15 -3.01 19.69
N ARG A 88 19.13 -3.83 18.62
CA ARG A 88 19.35 -5.28 18.69
C ARG A 88 20.80 -5.67 19.01
N GLY A 89 21.79 -4.87 18.61
CA GLY A 89 23.22 -5.15 18.85
C GLY A 89 23.77 -6.35 18.07
N GLN A 90 23.39 -7.59 18.45
CA GLN A 90 23.75 -8.85 17.76
C GLN A 90 22.51 -9.63 17.31
N GLY A 91 22.63 -10.49 16.29
CA GLY A 91 21.53 -11.32 15.80
C GLY A 91 20.92 -12.21 16.90
N TYR A 92 19.61 -12.48 16.83
CA TYR A 92 18.94 -13.35 17.80
C TYR A 92 19.58 -14.74 17.80
N LYS A 93 20.22 -15.13 18.91
CA LYS A 93 20.74 -16.49 19.12
C LYS A 93 19.62 -17.54 19.17
N VAL A 94 18.39 -17.11 19.45
CA VAL A 94 17.17 -17.95 19.43
C VAL A 94 16.04 -17.15 18.78
N GLN A 95 15.47 -17.67 17.69
CA GLN A 95 14.28 -17.10 17.06
C GLN A 95 13.02 -17.62 17.78
N VAL A 96 12.65 -17.00 18.91
CA VAL A 96 11.36 -17.29 19.54
C VAL A 96 10.26 -16.64 18.72
N ARG A 97 9.29 -17.43 18.24
CA ARG A 97 8.12 -16.94 17.49
C ARG A 97 7.16 -16.26 18.46
N THR A 98 7.46 -15.03 18.86
CA THR A 98 6.69 -14.24 19.85
C THR A 98 5.34 -13.73 19.33
N SER A 99 5.10 -13.81 18.01
CA SER A 99 3.84 -13.41 17.38
C SER A 99 3.52 -14.32 16.20
N LYS A 100 2.23 -14.64 16.01
CA LYS A 100 1.73 -15.39 14.84
C LYS A 100 2.16 -14.74 13.51
N ASN A 101 2.38 -13.42 13.53
CA ASN A 101 2.78 -12.58 12.41
C ASN A 101 4.30 -12.31 12.32
N SER A 102 5.17 -13.13 12.93
CA SER A 102 6.62 -12.86 12.92
C SER A 102 7.25 -12.88 11.52
N LYS A 103 6.77 -13.75 10.61
CA LYS A 103 7.38 -13.91 9.28
C LYS A 103 7.27 -12.66 8.45
N ALA A 104 6.06 -12.14 8.22
CA ALA A 104 5.99 -10.94 7.40
C ALA A 104 6.20 -9.62 8.15
N SER A 105 6.30 -9.66 9.49
CA SER A 105 7.02 -8.61 10.23
C SER A 105 8.51 -8.57 9.90
N SER A 106 9.15 -9.74 9.69
CA SER A 106 10.57 -9.82 9.34
C SER A 106 10.87 -9.42 7.90
N THR A 107 9.87 -9.48 7.00
CA THR A 107 10.00 -9.09 5.59
C THR A 107 9.54 -7.66 5.27
N MET A 108 9.00 -6.91 6.24
CA MET A 108 8.39 -5.57 6.02
C MET A 108 9.25 -4.59 5.23
N ILE A 109 10.54 -4.53 5.50
CA ILE A 109 11.43 -3.59 4.80
C ILE A 109 11.63 -4.00 3.34
N TYR A 110 11.71 -5.31 3.06
CA TYR A 110 11.88 -5.84 1.72
C TYR A 110 10.61 -5.69 0.88
N SER A 111 9.44 -5.98 1.47
CA SER A 111 8.16 -5.74 0.80
C SER A 111 7.95 -4.25 0.55
N GLY A 112 8.36 -3.37 1.48
CA GLY A 112 8.32 -1.92 1.29
C GLY A 112 9.17 -1.44 0.11
N PHE A 113 10.40 -1.92 -0.03
CA PHE A 113 11.25 -1.57 -1.19
C PHE A 113 10.70 -2.09 -2.51
N PHE A 114 10.14 -3.29 -2.53
CA PHE A 114 9.49 -3.82 -3.73
C PHE A 114 8.27 -2.98 -4.13
N ILE A 115 7.44 -2.59 -3.16
CA ILE A 115 6.27 -1.73 -3.38
C ILE A 115 6.72 -0.34 -3.87
N LEU A 116 7.81 0.22 -3.33
CA LEU A 116 8.37 1.48 -3.84
C LEU A 116 8.74 1.37 -5.32
N LEU A 117 9.45 0.31 -5.72
CA LEU A 117 9.78 0.06 -7.13
C LEU A 117 8.51 -0.07 -7.98
N PHE A 118 7.55 -0.88 -7.53
CA PHE A 118 6.28 -1.05 -8.22
C PHE A 118 5.53 0.28 -8.40
N VAL A 119 5.40 1.08 -7.34
CA VAL A 119 4.69 2.37 -7.38
C VAL A 119 5.37 3.33 -8.34
N LEU A 120 6.71 3.43 -8.35
CA LEU A 120 7.43 4.30 -9.28
C LEU A 120 7.19 3.90 -10.74
N LEU A 121 7.23 2.60 -11.05
CA LEU A 121 6.98 2.10 -12.41
C LEU A 121 5.51 2.25 -12.80
N HIS A 122 4.60 1.93 -11.89
CA HIS A 122 3.16 2.03 -12.09
C HIS A 122 2.74 3.48 -12.36
N THR A 123 3.15 4.42 -11.51
CA THR A 123 2.84 5.84 -11.70
C THR A 123 3.55 6.42 -12.91
N TYR A 124 4.76 5.96 -13.25
CA TYR A 124 5.44 6.43 -14.46
C TYR A 124 4.61 6.16 -15.71
N VAL A 125 4.13 4.91 -15.87
CA VAL A 125 3.34 4.51 -17.03
C VAL A 125 2.00 5.25 -17.09
N VAL A 126 1.28 5.33 -15.96
CA VAL A 126 -0.09 5.89 -15.94
C VAL A 126 -0.09 7.43 -15.88
N SER A 127 0.93 8.05 -15.30
CA SER A 127 1.01 9.50 -15.11
C SER A 127 1.85 10.24 -16.15
N PHE A 128 2.69 9.54 -16.92
CA PHE A 128 3.40 10.15 -18.06
C PHE A 128 3.06 9.49 -19.40
N GLY A 129 2.12 8.52 -19.38
CA GLY A 129 1.46 8.04 -20.59
C GLY A 129 0.47 9.07 -21.16
N ASP A 130 -0.27 8.67 -22.19
CA ASP A 130 -1.29 9.55 -22.79
C ASP A 130 -2.48 9.71 -21.84
N HIS A 131 -2.56 10.86 -21.16
CA HIS A 131 -3.64 11.21 -20.25
C HIS A 131 -5.02 11.25 -20.92
N GLY A 132 -5.09 11.47 -22.23
CA GLY A 132 -6.36 11.45 -22.98
C GLY A 132 -6.87 10.04 -23.26
N GLN A 133 -6.04 9.01 -23.05
CA GLN A 133 -6.33 7.62 -23.42
C GLN A 133 -5.82 6.62 -22.37
N VAL A 134 -6.07 6.91 -21.09
CA VAL A 134 -5.64 6.05 -19.97
C VAL A 134 -6.18 4.63 -20.11
N GLY A 135 -7.42 4.46 -20.56
CA GLY A 135 -8.01 3.13 -20.81
C GLY A 135 -7.23 2.31 -21.84
N LEU A 136 -6.83 2.93 -22.96
CA LEU A 136 -6.01 2.26 -23.98
C LEU A 136 -4.59 1.98 -23.49
N THR A 137 -4.01 2.90 -22.71
CA THR A 137 -2.71 2.70 -22.06
C THR A 137 -2.73 1.45 -21.19
N ILE A 138 -3.78 1.24 -20.39
CA ILE A 138 -3.97 0.03 -19.56
C ILE A 138 -4.11 -1.22 -20.43
N SER A 139 -4.92 -1.16 -21.48
CA SER A 139 -5.12 -2.29 -22.40
C SER A 139 -3.81 -2.73 -23.05
N TYR A 140 -3.00 -1.78 -23.52
CA TYR A 140 -1.68 -2.05 -24.10
C TYR A 140 -0.71 -2.61 -23.05
N LEU A 141 -0.68 -2.04 -21.86
CA LEU A 141 0.18 -2.46 -20.77
C LEU A 141 -0.04 -3.94 -20.41
N PHE A 142 -1.30 -4.37 -20.31
CA PHE A 142 -1.66 -5.74 -19.97
C PHE A 142 -1.71 -6.70 -21.15
N SER A 143 -1.39 -6.26 -22.37
CA SER A 143 -1.15 -7.17 -23.50
C SER A 143 0.17 -7.95 -23.36
N SER A 144 1.05 -7.55 -22.44
CA SER A 144 2.34 -8.18 -22.20
C SER A 144 2.30 -9.13 -21.00
N PHE A 145 2.43 -10.43 -21.25
CA PHE A 145 2.43 -11.46 -20.20
C PHE A 145 3.46 -11.23 -19.08
N PRO A 146 4.72 -10.83 -19.36
CA PRO A 146 5.68 -10.47 -18.32
C PRO A 146 5.20 -9.32 -17.42
N VAL A 147 4.50 -8.33 -17.99
CA VAL A 147 3.96 -7.19 -17.23
C VAL A 147 2.83 -7.67 -16.30
N ILE A 148 1.92 -8.51 -16.79
CA ILE A 148 0.87 -9.10 -15.96
C ILE A 148 1.48 -9.84 -14.75
N LEU A 149 2.50 -10.68 -15.00
CA LEU A 149 3.17 -11.43 -13.94
C LEU A 149 3.84 -10.51 -12.92
N PHE A 150 4.47 -9.42 -13.37
CA PHE A 150 5.07 -8.41 -12.51
C PHE A 150 4.02 -7.74 -11.61
N TYR A 151 2.87 -7.33 -12.17
CA TYR A 151 1.78 -6.71 -11.43
C TYR A 151 1.15 -7.66 -10.40
N ILE A 152 0.86 -8.91 -10.78
CA ILE A 152 0.33 -9.92 -9.85
C ILE A 152 1.32 -10.16 -8.70
N THR A 153 2.62 -10.25 -9.00
CA THR A 153 3.65 -10.39 -7.96
C THR A 153 3.65 -9.18 -7.02
N ALA A 154 3.53 -7.96 -7.56
CA ALA A 154 3.43 -6.75 -6.75
C ALA A 154 2.19 -6.75 -5.84
N PHE A 155 1.05 -7.22 -6.32
CA PHE A 155 -0.17 -7.32 -5.51
C PHE A 155 -0.04 -8.36 -4.39
N ILE A 156 0.64 -9.48 -4.63
CA ILE A 156 0.96 -10.47 -3.58
C ILE A 156 1.85 -9.84 -2.52
N VAL A 157 2.91 -9.13 -2.92
CA VAL A 157 3.82 -8.45 -2.00
C VAL A 157 3.09 -7.35 -1.22
N LEU A 158 2.21 -6.59 -1.88
CA LEU A 158 1.35 -5.60 -1.25
C LEU A 158 0.41 -6.23 -0.23
N ALA A 159 -0.22 -7.37 -0.53
CA ALA A 159 -1.10 -8.06 0.40
C ALA A 159 -0.35 -8.53 1.65
N ILE A 160 0.87 -9.06 1.47
CA ILE A 160 1.76 -9.40 2.58
C ILE A 160 2.07 -8.14 3.41
N HIS A 161 2.52 -7.05 2.78
CA HIS A 161 2.82 -5.81 3.46
C HIS A 161 1.60 -5.24 4.23
N LEU A 162 0.43 -5.26 3.60
CA LEU A 162 -0.81 -4.73 4.15
C LEU A 162 -1.31 -5.56 5.33
N SER A 163 -1.18 -6.88 5.30
CA SER A 163 -1.57 -7.74 6.43
C SER A 163 -0.82 -7.36 7.72
N HIS A 164 0.49 -7.10 7.63
CA HIS A 164 1.28 -6.64 8.76
C HIS A 164 0.99 -5.20 9.14
N GLY A 165 0.90 -4.32 8.14
CA GLY A 165 0.59 -2.90 8.33
C GLY A 165 -0.73 -2.70 9.05
N PHE A 166 -1.79 -3.39 8.60
CA PHE A 166 -3.14 -3.30 9.17
C PHE A 166 -3.17 -3.71 10.64
N TRP A 167 -2.62 -4.88 10.96
CA TRP A 167 -2.53 -5.34 12.34
C TRP A 167 -1.73 -4.36 13.21
N SER A 168 -0.51 -3.98 12.78
CA SER A 168 0.40 -3.07 13.50
C SER A 168 -0.22 -1.69 13.75
N MET A 169 -0.95 -1.17 12.76
CA MET A 169 -1.66 0.11 12.82
C MET A 169 -2.74 0.08 13.91
N LEU A 170 -3.59 -0.95 13.92
CA LEU A 170 -4.64 -1.10 14.92
C LEU A 170 -4.07 -1.29 16.34
N GLN A 171 -2.91 -1.95 16.49
CA GLN A 171 -2.23 -1.99 17.78
C GLN A 171 -1.75 -0.61 18.22
N THR A 172 -1.22 0.19 17.29
CA THR A 172 -0.68 1.52 17.59
C THR A 172 -1.78 2.49 18.01
N PHE A 173 -2.94 2.41 17.38
CA PHE A 173 -4.12 3.20 17.76
C PHE A 173 -4.81 2.69 19.03
N GLY A 174 -4.29 1.63 19.66
CA GLY A 174 -4.89 1.08 20.88
C GLY A 174 -6.23 0.38 20.63
N VAL A 175 -6.53 0.04 19.38
CA VAL A 175 -7.80 -0.60 19.03
C VAL A 175 -7.83 -2.01 19.60
N ASN A 176 -6.73 -2.77 19.70
CA ASN A 176 -6.80 -4.18 20.16
C ASN A 176 -7.48 -4.37 21.53
N HIS A 177 -8.46 -5.28 21.59
CA HIS A 177 -9.16 -5.67 22.82
C HIS A 177 -9.62 -7.13 22.74
N PRO A 178 -9.56 -7.92 23.84
CA PRO A 178 -9.94 -9.35 23.82
C PRO A 178 -11.32 -9.63 23.20
N ARG A 179 -12.29 -8.74 23.41
CA ARG A 179 -13.67 -8.86 22.89
C ARG A 179 -13.75 -8.95 21.36
N TYR A 180 -12.90 -8.24 20.63
CA TYR A 180 -12.99 -8.16 19.16
C TYR A 180 -11.66 -8.44 18.45
N ASN A 181 -10.62 -8.87 19.17
CA ASN A 181 -9.36 -9.33 18.57
C ASN A 181 -9.56 -10.46 17.58
N THR A 182 -10.55 -11.34 17.77
CA THR A 182 -10.90 -12.38 16.79
C THR A 182 -11.32 -11.78 15.45
N LEU A 183 -12.17 -10.75 15.47
CA LEU A 183 -12.59 -10.03 14.27
C LEU A 183 -11.40 -9.28 13.64
N ILE A 184 -10.59 -8.60 14.43
CA ILE A 184 -9.40 -7.89 13.93
C ILE A 184 -8.43 -8.87 13.25
N HIS A 185 -8.23 -10.05 13.82
CA HIS A 185 -7.39 -11.08 13.22
C HIS A 185 -7.95 -11.59 11.89
N PHE A 186 -9.27 -11.78 11.79
CA PHE A 186 -9.90 -12.12 10.52
C PHE A 186 -9.68 -11.00 9.49
N LEU A 187 -9.96 -9.74 9.84
CA LEU A 187 -9.80 -8.58 8.95
C LEU A 187 -8.35 -8.37 8.51
N THR A 188 -7.38 -8.73 9.36
CA THR A 188 -5.94 -8.69 9.05
C THR A 188 -5.57 -9.52 7.82
N TYR A 189 -6.34 -10.58 7.51
CA TYR A 189 -6.15 -11.39 6.31
C TYR A 189 -7.20 -11.10 5.24
N ALA A 190 -8.46 -10.84 5.63
CA ALA A 190 -9.55 -10.59 4.69
C ALA A 190 -9.31 -9.31 3.85
N VAL A 191 -8.87 -8.20 4.48
CA VAL A 191 -8.65 -6.94 3.78
C VAL A 191 -7.54 -7.05 2.73
N PRO A 192 -6.35 -7.59 3.04
CA PRO A 192 -5.32 -7.81 2.00
C PRO A 192 -5.74 -8.79 0.90
N ILE A 193 -6.45 -9.87 1.24
CA ILE A 193 -6.92 -10.83 0.23
C ILE A 193 -7.91 -10.16 -0.72
N PHE A 194 -8.82 -9.33 -0.21
CA PHE A 194 -9.73 -8.55 -1.04
C PHE A 194 -8.99 -7.71 -2.08
N PHE A 195 -7.97 -6.94 -1.65
CA PHE A 195 -7.17 -6.13 -2.57
C PHE A 195 -6.36 -6.98 -3.56
N LEU A 196 -5.80 -8.10 -3.12
CA LEU A 196 -5.10 -9.03 -4.00
C LEU A 196 -6.02 -9.52 -5.12
N LEU A 197 -7.24 -9.95 -4.78
CA LEU A 197 -8.18 -10.50 -5.74
C LEU A 197 -8.67 -9.43 -6.71
N ILE A 198 -9.13 -8.27 -6.22
CA ILE A 198 -9.67 -7.23 -7.08
C ILE A 198 -8.62 -6.68 -8.05
N PHE A 199 -7.39 -6.42 -7.58
CA PHE A 199 -6.34 -5.89 -8.45
C PHE A 199 -5.79 -6.95 -9.40
N SER A 200 -5.65 -8.22 -8.96
CA SER A 200 -5.17 -9.28 -9.86
C SER A 200 -6.19 -9.66 -10.92
N ALA A 201 -7.49 -9.49 -10.65
CA ALA A 201 -8.52 -9.74 -11.65
C ALA A 201 -8.43 -8.79 -12.84
N ILE A 202 -8.00 -7.53 -12.65
CA ILE A 202 -7.94 -6.52 -13.71
C ILE A 202 -7.00 -6.93 -14.86
N PRO A 203 -5.69 -7.21 -14.65
CA PRO A 203 -4.82 -7.66 -15.74
C PRO A 203 -5.32 -8.92 -16.46
N LEU A 204 -5.98 -9.83 -15.72
CA LEU A 204 -6.50 -11.07 -16.28
C LEU A 204 -7.68 -10.85 -17.25
N LEU A 205 -8.40 -9.73 -17.14
CA LEU A 205 -9.44 -9.35 -18.12
C LEU A 205 -8.87 -9.11 -19.52
N PHE A 206 -7.60 -8.73 -19.62
CA PHE A 206 -6.95 -8.33 -20.88
C PHE A 206 -6.12 -9.46 -21.51
N ILE A 207 -6.19 -10.68 -20.98
CA ILE A 207 -5.49 -11.86 -21.52
C ILE A 207 -6.24 -12.48 -22.71
N PHE A 208 -7.54 -12.21 -22.84
CA PHE A 208 -8.44 -12.75 -23.86
C PHE A 208 -8.92 -11.64 -24.80
#